data_AF-A0AAU7CSE6-F1
#
_entry.id   AF-A0AAU7CSE6-F1
#
_cell.length_a   1.000
_cell.length_b   1.000
_cell.length_c   1.000
_cell.angle_alpha   90.00
_cell.angle_beta   90.00
_cell.angle_gamma   90.00
#
_symmetry.space_group_name_H-M   'P 1'
#
loop_
_entity.id
_entity.type
_entity.pdbx_description
1 polymer ?
#
loop_
_entity_poly.entity_id
_entity_poly.type
_entity_poly.pdbx_seq_one_letter_code
_entity_poly.pdbx_strand_id
1 'polypeptide(L)'
;MKRRLRVTGLFLVGTSALFVTGCGPSTPAPTQDVIESINLRELGEAYRTYLLAKKSPPKKANDLREYEAGYPMAILGLKNGELEVFWGGELLEPEAVFPTAESDKILAYESKAPKEGGYVLLTNRKIKKMTPDEFKSAPKAGPTPVTSAVAKPTS
;
A
#
# COMPACT_ATOMS: atom_id res chain seq x y z
N MET A 1 -65.54 3.23 -48.31
CA MET A 1 -66.62 3.13 -47.30
C MET A 1 -66.10 3.60 -45.93
N LYS A 2 -66.70 4.68 -45.41
CA LYS A 2 -66.91 5.15 -44.01
C LYS A 2 -65.97 4.57 -42.91
N ARG A 3 -65.02 5.36 -42.40
CA ARG A 3 -65.04 6.16 -41.13
C ARG A 3 -65.47 5.34 -39.89
N ARG A 4 -64.66 5.34 -38.82
CA ARG A 4 -64.85 6.23 -37.64
C ARG A 4 -63.58 6.36 -36.80
N LEU A 5 -63.01 7.56 -36.87
CA LEU A 5 -62.12 8.17 -35.89
C LEU A 5 -62.91 8.43 -34.59
N ARG A 6 -62.35 8.08 -33.43
CA ARG A 6 -62.72 8.67 -32.14
C ARG A 6 -61.45 9.14 -31.46
N VAL A 7 -61.18 10.43 -31.60
CA VAL A 7 -60.39 11.23 -30.66
C VAL A 7 -61.38 11.70 -29.60
N THR A 8 -61.05 11.56 -28.32
CA THR A 8 -61.26 12.54 -27.22
C THR A 8 -60.71 11.92 -25.92
N GLY A 9 -59.80 12.59 -25.20
CA GLY A 9 -59.43 12.22 -23.83
C GLY A 9 -58.10 12.80 -23.36
N LEU A 10 -58.12 14.07 -22.97
CA LEU A 10 -57.02 14.89 -22.44
C LEU A 10 -56.81 14.64 -20.91
N PHE A 11 -55.57 14.85 -20.42
CA PHE A 11 -55.12 14.96 -19.01
C PHE A 11 -55.00 13.68 -18.16
N LEU A 12 -53.78 13.32 -17.73
CA LEU A 12 -53.30 13.46 -16.34
C LEU A 12 -51.87 12.91 -16.19
N VAL A 13 -51.01 13.73 -15.58
CA VAL A 13 -49.96 13.34 -14.61
C VAL A 13 -48.72 12.62 -15.15
N GLY A 14 -47.64 13.38 -15.26
CA GLY A 14 -46.29 12.86 -15.25
C GLY A 14 -45.98 12.19 -13.90
N THR A 15 -45.31 11.04 -13.95
CA THR A 15 -44.63 10.46 -12.80
C THR A 15 -43.36 9.80 -13.29
N SER A 16 -42.27 10.55 -13.17
CA SER A 16 -40.90 10.08 -13.34
C SER A 16 -40.62 8.94 -12.36
N ALA A 17 -40.52 7.71 -12.85
CA ALA A 17 -40.02 6.58 -12.07
C ALA A 17 -38.49 6.58 -12.14
N LEU A 18 -37.86 7.42 -11.31
CA LEU A 18 -36.44 7.31 -10.97
C LEU A 18 -36.27 6.14 -10.00
N PHE A 19 -35.91 4.96 -10.52
CA PHE A 19 -35.32 3.91 -9.69
C PHE A 19 -33.81 4.12 -9.62
N VAL A 20 -33.37 4.96 -8.67
CA VAL A 20 -31.99 4.95 -8.16
C VAL A 20 -32.03 4.36 -6.76
N THR A 21 -32.00 3.03 -6.68
CA THR A 21 -31.64 2.33 -5.43
C THR A 21 -30.19 1.88 -5.57
N GLY A 22 -29.27 2.81 -5.28
CA GLY A 22 -27.84 2.57 -5.29
C GLY A 22 -27.20 3.10 -4.01
N CYS A 23 -27.62 2.59 -2.85
CA CYS A 23 -26.89 2.78 -1.61
C CYS A 23 -26.16 1.46 -1.31
N GLY A 24 -24.96 1.31 -1.86
CA GLY A 24 -24.06 0.21 -1.50
C GLY A 24 -23.57 0.39 -0.05
N PRO A 25 -23.20 -0.70 0.63
CA PRO A 25 -22.70 -0.61 2.01
C PRO A 25 -21.47 0.30 2.06
N SER A 26 -21.56 1.36 2.86
CA SER A 26 -20.45 2.28 3.10
C SER A 26 -19.28 1.49 3.68
N THR A 27 -18.16 1.45 2.95
CA THR A 27 -16.91 0.88 3.48
C THR A 27 -16.48 1.74 4.66
N PRO A 28 -16.21 1.14 5.84
CA PRO A 28 -15.76 1.90 7.00
C PRO A 28 -14.45 2.63 6.66
N ALA A 29 -14.28 3.83 7.25
CA ALA A 29 -13.06 4.59 7.09
C ALA A 29 -11.84 3.77 7.57
N PRO A 30 -10.67 3.91 6.93
CA PRO A 30 -9.45 3.24 7.38
C PRO A 30 -9.10 3.69 8.81
N THR A 31 -8.56 2.76 9.60
CA THR A 31 -8.09 3.07 10.95
C THR A 31 -6.86 3.98 10.90
N GLN A 32 -6.59 4.68 12.00
CA GLN A 32 -5.43 5.56 12.11
C GLN A 32 -4.11 4.81 11.84
N ASP A 33 -3.97 3.60 12.38
CA ASP A 33 -2.77 2.77 12.17
C ASP A 33 -2.52 2.45 10.68
N VAL A 34 -3.60 2.26 9.90
CA VAL A 34 -3.51 2.02 8.45
C VAL A 34 -3.05 3.27 7.71
N ILE A 35 -3.46 4.45 8.17
CA ILE A 35 -3.06 5.72 7.58
C ILE A 35 -1.59 5.99 7.89
N GLU A 36 -1.17 5.82 9.15
CA GLU A 36 0.19 6.11 9.60
C GLU A 36 1.24 5.18 8.99
N SER A 37 0.87 3.95 8.65
CA SER A 37 1.78 2.95 8.09
C SER A 37 1.61 2.71 6.58
N ILE A 38 0.88 3.60 5.89
CA ILE A 38 0.52 3.39 4.48
C ILE A 38 1.74 3.28 3.57
N ASN A 39 2.81 4.02 3.86
CA ASN A 39 4.06 4.02 3.12
C ASN A 39 4.78 2.64 3.23
N LEU A 40 4.81 2.02 4.41
CA LEU A 40 5.34 0.67 4.63
C LEU A 40 4.49 -0.40 3.94
N ARG A 41 3.17 -0.24 3.95
CA ARG A 41 2.26 -1.16 3.25
C ARG A 41 2.50 -1.15 1.76
N GLU A 42 2.53 0.04 1.17
CA GLU A 42 2.85 0.20 -0.25
C GLU A 42 4.26 -0.29 -0.57
N LEU A 43 5.23 -0.09 0.32
CA LEU A 43 6.59 -0.59 0.13
C LEU A 43 6.60 -2.12 0.06
N GLY A 44 5.87 -2.80 0.93
CA GLY A 44 5.75 -4.27 0.90
C GLY A 44 5.19 -4.79 -0.43
N GLU A 45 4.19 -4.09 -0.98
CA GLU A 45 3.60 -4.45 -2.27
C GLU A 45 4.52 -4.09 -3.45
N ALA A 46 5.20 -2.94 -3.43
CA ALA A 46 6.20 -2.59 -4.43
C ALA A 46 7.36 -3.61 -4.46
N TYR A 47 7.85 -3.99 -3.27
CA TYR A 47 8.91 -4.98 -3.10
C TYR A 47 8.49 -6.35 -3.62
N ARG A 48 7.26 -6.78 -3.29
CA ARG A 48 6.69 -8.02 -3.82
C ARG A 48 6.58 -7.97 -5.34
N THR A 49 5.99 -6.92 -5.90
CA THR A 49 5.81 -6.79 -7.35
C THR A 49 7.15 -6.81 -8.08
N TYR A 50 8.17 -6.12 -7.56
CA TYR A 50 9.54 -6.22 -8.08
C TYR A 50 10.07 -7.66 -8.03
N LEU A 51 9.99 -8.30 -6.87
CA LEU A 51 10.51 -9.66 -6.67
C LEU A 51 9.82 -10.67 -7.59
N LEU A 52 8.51 -10.56 -7.77
CA LEU A 52 7.75 -11.42 -8.69
C LEU A 52 8.15 -11.21 -10.15
N ALA A 53 8.41 -9.95 -10.55
CA ALA A 53 8.77 -9.59 -11.91
C ALA A 53 10.24 -9.91 -12.26
N LYS A 54 11.17 -9.63 -11.34
CA LYS A 54 12.62 -9.77 -11.56
C LYS A 54 13.22 -11.05 -10.97
N LYS A 55 12.42 -11.84 -10.25
CA LYS A 55 12.83 -13.08 -9.56
C LYS A 55 14.04 -12.90 -8.63
N SER A 56 14.24 -11.69 -8.13
CA SER A 56 15.28 -11.31 -7.20
C SER A 56 14.83 -10.10 -6.37
N PRO A 57 15.29 -9.96 -5.12
CA PRO A 57 14.94 -8.81 -4.29
C PRO A 57 15.61 -7.52 -4.81
N PRO A 58 14.95 -6.35 -4.69
CA PRO A 58 15.56 -5.07 -5.00
C PRO A 58 16.76 -4.81 -4.07
N LYS A 59 17.79 -4.18 -4.64
CA LYS A 59 19.06 -3.91 -3.95
C LYS A 59 19.20 -2.46 -3.50
N LYS A 60 18.32 -1.58 -3.99
CA LYS A 60 18.30 -0.14 -3.69
C LYS A 60 16.94 0.46 -4.07
N ALA A 61 16.61 1.65 -3.55
CA ALA A 61 15.34 2.32 -3.86
C ALA A 61 15.12 2.56 -5.36
N ASN A 62 16.18 2.85 -6.12
CA ASN A 62 16.04 3.11 -7.56
C ASN A 62 15.56 1.89 -8.36
N ASP A 63 15.69 0.67 -7.81
CA ASP A 63 15.15 -0.54 -8.44
C ASP A 63 13.61 -0.55 -8.41
N LEU A 64 12.99 0.18 -7.46
CA LEU A 64 11.53 0.28 -7.32
C LEU A 64 10.93 1.46 -8.11
N ARG A 65 11.75 2.29 -8.77
CA ARG A 65 11.30 3.53 -9.41
C ARG A 65 10.26 3.31 -10.50
N GLU A 66 10.36 2.22 -11.26
CA GLU A 66 9.38 1.89 -12.31
C GLU A 66 7.98 1.57 -11.76
N TYR A 67 7.85 1.36 -10.45
CA TYR A 67 6.60 1.05 -9.76
C TYR A 67 5.99 2.26 -9.03
N GLU A 68 6.59 3.46 -9.12
CA GLU A 68 6.15 4.67 -8.42
C GLU A 68 4.68 5.02 -8.68
N ALA A 69 4.21 4.84 -9.91
CA ALA A 69 2.81 5.12 -10.26
C ALA A 69 1.80 4.24 -9.49
N GLY A 70 2.20 3.04 -9.07
CA GLY A 70 1.37 2.13 -8.28
C GLY A 70 1.56 2.26 -6.77
N TYR A 71 2.69 2.82 -6.32
CA TYR A 71 3.09 2.86 -4.91
C TYR A 71 3.73 4.22 -4.53
N PRO A 72 3.03 5.34 -4.74
CA PRO A 72 3.61 6.68 -4.58
C PRO A 72 4.05 6.98 -3.15
N MET A 73 3.34 6.49 -2.13
CA MET A 73 3.68 6.73 -0.72
C MET A 73 4.95 6.00 -0.31
N ALA A 74 5.18 4.79 -0.84
CA ALA A 74 6.42 4.07 -0.62
C ALA A 74 7.62 4.84 -1.18
N ILE A 75 7.53 5.29 -2.43
CA ILE A 75 8.63 5.99 -3.10
C ILE A 75 8.89 7.35 -2.46
N LEU A 76 7.83 8.08 -2.07
CA LEU A 76 7.97 9.34 -1.35
C LEU A 76 8.65 9.14 0.01
N GLY A 77 8.22 8.14 0.79
CA GLY A 77 8.82 7.83 2.09
C GLY A 77 10.30 7.43 1.99
N LEU A 78 10.68 6.67 0.96
CA LEU A 78 12.07 6.35 0.67
C LEU A 78 12.88 7.60 0.29
N LYS A 79 12.32 8.46 -0.58
CA LYS A 79 12.98 9.69 -1.06
C LYS A 79 13.20 10.70 0.07
N ASN A 80 12.24 10.81 0.99
CA ASN A 80 12.30 11.73 2.12
C ASN A 80 13.15 11.21 3.29
N GLY A 81 13.57 9.93 3.26
CA GLY A 81 14.26 9.31 4.39
C GLY A 81 13.35 8.99 5.58
N GLU A 82 12.04 8.92 5.34
CA GLU A 82 11.04 8.47 6.32
C GLU A 82 11.09 6.95 6.47
N LEU A 83 11.48 6.24 5.40
CA LEU A 83 11.61 4.79 5.37
C LEU A 83 13.06 4.36 5.17
N GLU A 84 13.45 3.34 5.91
CA GLU A 84 14.72 2.63 5.76
C GLU A 84 14.47 1.15 5.47
N VAL A 85 15.31 0.54 4.63
CA VAL A 85 15.10 -0.81 4.10
C VAL A 85 16.38 -1.62 4.22
N PHE A 86 16.23 -2.86 4.68
CA PHE A 86 17.27 -3.89 4.59
C PHE A 86 17.21 -4.55 3.20
N TRP A 87 17.84 -3.91 2.23
CA TRP A 87 17.82 -4.34 0.84
C TRP A 87 18.41 -5.74 0.62
N GLY A 88 17.95 -6.41 -0.43
CA GLY A 88 18.34 -7.78 -0.74
C GLY A 88 17.68 -8.84 0.15
N GLY A 89 16.84 -8.44 1.12
CA GLY A 89 16.08 -9.37 1.94
C GLY A 89 14.98 -10.09 1.15
N GLU A 90 14.77 -11.38 1.43
CA GLU A 90 13.70 -12.15 0.79
C GLU A 90 12.36 -11.98 1.51
N LEU A 91 11.27 -12.03 0.74
CA LEU A 91 9.92 -12.13 1.28
C LEU A 91 9.54 -13.57 1.54
N LEU A 92 8.78 -13.81 2.61
CA LEU A 92 8.10 -15.07 2.80
C LEU A 92 6.83 -15.09 1.94
N GLU A 93 6.60 -16.23 1.28
CA GLU A 93 5.42 -16.47 0.44
C GLU A 93 5.10 -15.31 -0.53
N PRO A 94 6.07 -14.87 -1.36
CA PRO A 94 5.87 -13.70 -2.23
C PRO A 94 4.74 -13.92 -3.24
N GLU A 95 4.45 -15.17 -3.62
CA GLU A 95 3.36 -15.49 -4.55
C GLU A 95 1.97 -15.40 -3.88
N ALA A 96 1.87 -15.60 -2.56
CA ALA A 96 0.60 -15.52 -1.85
C ALA A 96 0.06 -14.08 -1.86
N VAL A 97 -1.26 -13.91 -2.02
CA VAL A 97 -1.88 -12.59 -1.85
C VAL A 97 -1.90 -12.22 -0.36
N PHE A 98 -2.31 -13.18 0.47
CA PHE A 98 -2.34 -13.10 1.92
C PHE A 98 -1.37 -14.14 2.50
N PRO A 99 -0.13 -13.75 2.85
CA PRO A 99 0.85 -14.66 3.41
C PRO A 99 0.41 -15.07 4.82
N THR A 100 0.54 -16.35 5.14
CA THR A 100 0.18 -16.93 6.43
C THR A 100 1.41 -17.29 7.26
N ALA A 101 2.59 -17.36 6.64
CA ALA A 101 3.84 -17.54 7.33
C ALA A 101 4.07 -16.44 8.39
N GLU A 102 4.41 -16.84 9.61
CA GLU A 102 4.83 -15.92 10.66
C GLU A 102 6.28 -15.48 10.45
N SER A 103 6.57 -14.24 10.82
CA SER A 103 7.91 -13.66 10.75
C SER A 103 8.06 -12.59 11.83
N ASP A 104 9.25 -12.51 12.40
CA ASP A 104 9.74 -11.43 13.24
C ASP A 104 10.89 -10.65 12.55
N LYS A 105 11.27 -11.06 11.34
CA LYS A 105 12.39 -10.51 10.59
C LYS A 105 11.98 -9.22 9.89
N ILE A 106 12.67 -8.13 10.21
CA ILE A 106 12.39 -6.78 9.70
C ILE A 106 12.95 -6.62 8.29
N LEU A 107 12.10 -6.23 7.35
CA LEU A 107 12.46 -5.85 5.99
C LEU A 107 12.67 -4.34 5.86
N ALA A 108 11.77 -3.54 6.43
CA ALA A 108 11.83 -2.09 6.38
C ALA A 108 11.22 -1.47 7.64
N TYR A 109 11.47 -0.20 7.89
CA TYR A 109 10.99 0.50 9.08
C TYR A 109 10.92 2.01 8.87
N GLU A 110 10.13 2.68 9.70
CA GLU A 110 10.16 4.15 9.80
C GLU A 110 11.49 4.60 10.44
N SER A 111 12.16 5.63 9.91
CA SER A 111 13.47 6.08 10.41
C SER A 111 13.52 6.47 11.91
N LYS A 112 12.37 6.78 12.52
CA LYS A 112 12.23 7.00 13.98
C LYS A 112 12.27 5.72 14.80
N ALA A 113 11.95 4.55 14.22
CA ALA A 113 11.79 3.28 14.93
C ALA A 113 12.99 2.87 15.81
N PRO A 114 14.26 3.03 15.38
CA PRO A 114 15.40 2.68 16.22
C PRO A 114 15.58 3.55 17.46
N LYS A 115 14.99 4.75 17.49
CA LYS A 115 15.17 5.76 18.55
C LYS A 115 13.93 5.90 19.44
N GLU A 116 12.76 5.98 18.81
CA GLU A 116 11.49 6.32 19.47
C GLU A 116 10.50 5.16 19.43
N GLY A 117 10.81 4.10 18.68
CA GLY A 117 9.83 3.10 18.29
C GLY A 117 9.00 3.59 17.11
N GLY A 118 8.27 2.68 16.49
CA GLY A 118 7.57 2.97 15.25
C GLY A 118 7.11 1.72 14.53
N TYR A 119 6.53 1.92 13.36
CA TYR A 119 6.10 0.84 12.50
C TYR A 119 7.29 0.23 11.77
N VAL A 120 7.25 -1.10 11.68
CA VAL A 120 8.18 -1.91 10.90
C VAL A 120 7.40 -2.82 9.96
N LEU A 121 7.95 -3.05 8.78
CA LEU A 121 7.50 -4.03 7.81
C LEU A 121 8.33 -5.29 7.97
N LEU A 122 7.65 -6.42 8.14
CA LEU A 122 8.27 -7.73 8.30
C LEU A 122 8.38 -8.47 6.96
N THR A 123 9.22 -9.51 6.87
CA THR A 123 9.41 -10.27 5.61
C THR A 123 8.17 -11.03 5.15
N ASN A 124 7.18 -11.25 6.03
CA ASN A 124 5.85 -11.76 5.65
C ASN A 124 4.87 -10.65 5.26
N ARG A 125 5.35 -9.42 5.00
CA ARG A 125 4.57 -8.22 4.65
C ARG A 125 3.57 -7.74 5.71
N LYS A 126 3.59 -8.31 6.92
CA LYS A 126 2.83 -7.75 8.05
C LYS A 126 3.54 -6.51 8.58
N ILE A 127 2.75 -5.54 9.04
CA ILE A 127 3.25 -4.34 9.71
C ILE A 127 3.04 -4.51 11.21
N LYS A 128 4.07 -4.19 11.98
CA LYS A 128 4.03 -4.25 13.44
C LYS A 128 4.61 -2.96 14.01
N LYS A 129 4.01 -2.46 15.09
CA LYS A 129 4.62 -1.39 15.89
C LYS A 129 5.61 -2.01 16.87
N MET A 130 6.84 -1.51 16.91
CA MET A 130 7.89 -1.97 17.81
C MET A 130 8.45 -0.82 18.61
N THR A 131 8.84 -1.12 19.85
CA THR A 131 9.70 -0.26 20.68
C THR A 131 11.14 -0.27 20.16
N PRO A 132 11.99 0.69 20.57
CA PRO A 132 13.40 0.69 20.21
C PRO A 132 14.14 -0.61 20.58
N ASP A 133 13.82 -1.21 21.73
CA ASP A 133 14.52 -2.40 22.22
C ASP A 133 14.06 -3.68 21.52
N GLU A 134 12.78 -3.76 21.17
CA GLU A 134 12.28 -4.80 20.25
C GLU A 134 12.95 -4.68 18.88
N PHE A 135 13.03 -3.47 18.32
CA PHE A 135 13.67 -3.23 17.02
C PHE A 135 15.15 -3.66 17.03
N LYS A 136 15.90 -3.30 18.07
CA LYS A 136 17.32 -3.66 18.20
C LYS A 136 17.52 -5.18 18.23
N SER A 137 16.62 -5.90 18.88
CA SER A 137 16.70 -7.34 19.11
C SER A 137 16.16 -8.16 17.94
N ALA A 138 15.31 -7.58 17.10
CA ALA A 138 14.67 -8.27 15.99
C ALA A 138 15.68 -8.67 14.88
N PRO A 139 15.50 -9.84 14.24
CA PRO A 139 16.25 -10.23 13.06
C PRO A 139 16.03 -9.23 11.91
N LYS A 140 17.06 -9.00 11.08
CA LYS A 140 17.02 -8.07 9.95
C LYS A 140 17.11 -8.84 8.62
N ALA A 141 16.40 -8.40 7.60
CA ALA A 141 16.27 -9.14 6.34
C ALA A 141 17.54 -9.13 5.47
N GLY A 142 18.42 -8.17 5.69
CA GLY A 142 19.64 -7.96 4.91
C GLY A 142 20.74 -7.28 5.73
N PRO A 143 21.91 -7.04 5.11
CA PRO A 143 22.97 -6.24 5.72
C PRO A 143 22.49 -4.81 6.00
N THR A 144 23.25 -4.06 6.80
CA THR A 144 22.94 -2.72 7.32
C THR A 144 22.05 -1.89 6.39
N PRO A 145 20.94 -1.32 6.89
CA PRO A 145 19.97 -0.65 6.05
C PRO A 145 20.66 0.57 5.43
N VAL A 146 20.65 0.66 4.10
CA VAL A 146 21.15 1.86 3.41
C VAL A 146 19.98 2.82 3.22
N THR A 147 19.99 3.89 4.01
CA THR A 147 19.19 5.09 3.77
C THR A 147 19.34 5.49 2.31
N SER A 148 18.24 5.45 1.57
CA SER A 148 18.20 5.85 0.17
C SER A 148 18.15 7.38 0.02
N ALA A 149 18.99 8.08 0.78
CA ALA A 149 19.26 9.47 0.52
C ALA A 149 19.91 9.54 -0.86
N VAL A 150 19.10 9.89 -1.87
CA VAL A 150 19.60 10.52 -3.08
C VAL A 150 20.49 11.64 -2.59
N ALA A 151 21.80 11.47 -2.77
CA ALA A 151 22.79 12.48 -2.44
C ALA A 151 22.27 13.82 -2.99
N LYS A 152 22.02 14.77 -2.09
CA LYS A 152 21.74 16.16 -2.45
C LYS A 152 22.89 16.58 -3.38
N PRO A 153 22.66 16.99 -4.64
CA PRO A 153 23.74 17.52 -5.44
C PRO A 153 24.22 18.78 -4.72
N THR A 154 25.45 18.73 -4.22
CA THR A 154 26.19 19.92 -3.82
C THR A 154 26.33 20.76 -5.08
N SER A 155 25.57 21.85 -5.13
CA SER A 155 25.79 22.94 -6.06
C SER A 155 26.38 24.12 -5.33
#